data_AF-A0A5R9F0L1-F1
#
_entry.id   AF-A0A5R9F0L1-F1
#
_cell.length_a   1.000
_cell.length_b   1.000
_cell.length_c   1.000
_cell.angle_alpha   90.00
_cell.angle_beta   90.00
_cell.angle_gamma   90.00
#
_symmetry.space_group_name_H-M   'P 1'
#
loop_
_entity.id
_entity.type
_entity.pdbx_description
1 polymer ?
#
loop_
_entity_poly.entity_id
_entity_poly.type
_entity_poly.pdbx_seq_one_letter_code
_entity_poly.pdbx_strand_id
1 'polypeptide(L)'
;MTHRKVVILTILMCLSLVACSKEPLINENYNNVSVINTSTDKVLYETTNQEKVNEIISEINNSKRTDTWEGPGSVYSLVLSDDRSSKEASYHLQEDGTGEIVIDGYYVYTRFYLIE
;
A
#
# COMPACT_ATOMS: atom_id res chain seq x y z
N MET A 1 10.88 -47.30 -13.12
CA MET A 1 10.51 -46.77 -11.78
C MET A 1 11.10 -45.38 -11.51
N THR A 2 11.38 -44.60 -12.57
CA THR A 2 12.15 -43.35 -12.54
C THR A 2 11.25 -42.12 -12.78
N HIS A 3 10.24 -42.23 -13.65
CA HIS A 3 9.29 -41.14 -13.94
C HIS A 3 8.46 -40.69 -12.73
N ARG A 4 8.05 -41.63 -11.86
CA ARG A 4 7.24 -41.31 -10.67
C ARG A 4 7.97 -40.45 -9.64
N LYS A 5 9.31 -40.58 -9.58
CA LYS A 5 10.17 -39.79 -8.68
C LYS A 5 10.42 -38.38 -9.23
N VAL A 6 10.52 -38.23 -10.56
CA VAL A 6 10.73 -36.93 -11.22
C VAL A 6 9.52 -36.03 -11.05
N VAL A 7 8.30 -36.56 -11.24
CA VAL A 7 7.06 -35.77 -11.11
C VAL A 7 6.87 -35.20 -9.70
N ILE A 8 7.18 -35.98 -8.66
CA ILE A 8 7.07 -35.53 -7.27
C ILE A 8 8.05 -34.38 -6.98
N LEU A 9 9.27 -34.45 -7.53
CA LEU A 9 10.30 -33.43 -7.36
C LEU A 9 9.93 -32.11 -8.05
N THR A 10 9.32 -32.19 -9.24
CA THR A 10 8.82 -31.01 -9.96
C THR A 10 7.66 -30.33 -9.21
N ILE A 11 6.74 -31.10 -8.62
CA ILE A 11 5.63 -30.55 -7.82
C ILE A 11 6.15 -29.85 -6.55
N LEU A 12 7.13 -30.44 -5.85
CA LEU A 12 7.79 -29.83 -4.69
C LEU A 12 8.51 -28.51 -5.04
N MET A 13 9.13 -28.44 -6.22
CA MET A 13 9.77 -27.22 -6.71
C MET A 13 8.75 -26.13 -7.07
N CYS A 14 7.63 -26.48 -7.71
CA CYS A 14 6.55 -25.54 -7.99
C CYS A 14 5.86 -25.00 -6.72
N LEU A 15 5.71 -25.82 -5.68
CA LEU A 15 5.13 -25.37 -4.40
C LEU A 15 6.02 -24.37 -3.66
N SER A 16 7.34 -24.45 -3.83
CA SER A 16 8.27 -23.48 -3.23
C SER A 16 8.22 -22.07 -3.84
N LEU A 17 7.65 -21.94 -5.05
CA LEU A 17 7.51 -20.66 -5.76
C LEU A 17 6.28 -19.85 -5.33
N VAL A 18 5.30 -20.47 -4.65
CA VAL A 18 4.05 -19.80 -4.23
C VAL A 18 4.20 -19.10 -2.87
N ALA A 19 5.27 -19.36 -2.12
CA ALA A 19 5.43 -18.90 -0.74
C ALA A 19 5.96 -17.45 -0.57
N CYS A 20 5.87 -16.60 -1.60
CA CYS A 20 6.39 -15.23 -1.55
C CYS A 20 5.31 -14.17 -1.87
N SER A 21 4.06 -14.39 -1.46
CA SER A 21 3.06 -13.31 -1.43
C SER A 21 3.09 -12.64 -0.07
N LYS A 22 3.54 -11.38 0.00
CA LYS A 22 3.41 -10.55 1.21
C LYS A 22 1.92 -10.32 1.50
N GLU A 23 1.50 -10.41 2.76
CA GLU A 23 0.12 -10.09 3.15
C GLU A 23 -0.21 -8.63 2.79
N PRO A 24 -1.44 -8.31 2.35
CA PRO A 24 -1.82 -6.94 2.03
C PRO A 24 -1.81 -6.07 3.29
N LEU A 25 -1.39 -4.80 3.14
CA LEU A 25 -1.42 -3.81 4.23
C LEU A 25 -2.84 -3.28 4.45
N ILE A 26 -3.67 -3.28 3.40
CA ILE A 26 -5.04 -2.83 3.43
C ILE A 26 -5.93 -3.99 2.99
N ASN A 27 -6.67 -4.58 3.93
CA ASN A 27 -7.58 -5.70 3.71
C ASN A 27 -9.06 -5.29 3.78
N GLU A 28 -9.33 -4.07 4.22
CA GLU A 28 -10.68 -3.50 4.32
C GLU A 28 -11.06 -2.80 3.00
N ASN A 29 -12.36 -2.73 2.73
CA ASN A 29 -12.89 -1.96 1.61
C ASN A 29 -13.18 -0.54 2.11
N TYR A 30 -12.54 0.44 1.49
CA TYR A 30 -12.82 1.86 1.71
C TYR A 30 -13.53 2.46 0.51
N ASN A 31 -14.33 3.50 0.74
CA ASN A 31 -15.05 4.21 -0.32
C ASN A 31 -14.58 5.67 -0.48
N ASN A 32 -13.68 6.12 0.38
CA ASN A 32 -13.10 7.46 0.36
C ASN A 32 -11.60 7.42 0.63
N VAL A 33 -10.86 8.26 -0.09
CA VAL A 33 -9.45 8.56 0.18
C VAL A 33 -9.27 10.06 0.22
N SER A 34 -8.61 10.56 1.26
CA SER A 34 -8.21 11.96 1.36
C SER A 34 -6.75 12.12 1.77
N VAL A 35 -6.14 13.24 1.39
CA VAL A 35 -4.83 13.67 1.90
C VAL A 35 -5.02 14.97 2.65
N ILE A 36 -4.63 14.99 3.92
CA ILE A 36 -4.83 16.11 4.84
C ILE A 36 -3.47 16.65 5.27
N ASN A 37 -3.30 17.97 5.22
CA ASN A 37 -2.18 18.62 5.88
C ASN A 37 -2.46 18.74 7.39
N THR A 38 -1.83 17.89 8.18
CA THR A 38 -2.00 17.77 9.64
C THR A 38 -1.59 19.01 10.43
N SER A 39 -0.83 19.94 9.83
CA SER A 39 -0.46 21.20 10.48
C SER A 39 -1.54 22.28 10.33
N THR A 40 -2.44 22.12 9.36
CA THR A 40 -3.43 23.15 8.98
C THR A 40 -4.87 22.63 8.92
N ASP A 41 -5.06 21.32 9.14
CA ASP A 41 -6.30 20.58 8.94
C ASP A 41 -6.94 20.74 7.55
N LYS A 42 -6.16 21.20 6.56
CA LYS A 42 -6.63 21.41 5.19
C LYS A 42 -6.62 20.10 4.41
N VAL A 43 -7.77 19.73 3.84
CA VAL A 43 -7.88 18.67 2.83
C VAL A 43 -7.24 19.16 1.53
N LEU A 44 -6.21 18.46 1.08
CA LEU A 44 -5.46 18.76 -0.15
C LEU A 44 -5.90 17.89 -1.33
N TYR A 45 -6.38 16.68 -1.04
CA TYR A 45 -6.94 15.75 -2.01
C TYR A 45 -8.11 15.02 -1.38
N GLU A 46 -9.15 14.75 -2.15
CA GLU A 46 -10.26 13.89 -1.75
C GLU A 46 -10.86 13.21 -2.98
N THR A 47 -11.15 11.92 -2.87
CA THR A 47 -11.90 11.19 -3.89
C THR A 47 -12.79 10.12 -3.29
N THR A 48 -14.02 10.07 -3.80
CA THR A 48 -15.00 8.99 -3.57
C THR A 48 -15.22 8.14 -4.83
N ASN A 49 -14.40 8.35 -5.87
CA ASN A 49 -14.46 7.52 -7.07
C ASN A 49 -13.85 6.15 -6.75
N GLN A 50 -14.71 5.12 -6.69
CA GLN A 50 -14.29 3.78 -6.28
C GLN A 50 -13.17 3.17 -7.14
N GLU A 51 -13.12 3.49 -8.44
CA GLU A 51 -12.03 3.03 -9.31
C GLU A 51 -10.68 3.59 -8.85
N LYS A 52 -10.64 4.90 -8.55
CA LYS A 52 -9.44 5.56 -8.02
C LYS A 52 -9.08 5.09 -6.61
N VAL A 53 -10.07 4.91 -5.74
CA VAL A 53 -9.85 4.38 -4.38
C VAL A 53 -9.21 2.99 -4.46
N ASN A 54 -9.75 2.12 -5.31
CA ASN A 54 -9.22 0.77 -5.52
C ASN A 54 -7.83 0.79 -6.16
N GLU A 55 -7.56 1.72 -7.07
CA GLU A 55 -6.22 1.92 -7.66
C GLU A 55 -5.19 2.27 -6.59
N ILE A 56 -5.48 3.25 -5.73
CA ILE A 56 -4.60 3.66 -4.63
C ILE A 56 -4.35 2.50 -3.66
N ILE A 57 -5.40 1.80 -3.24
CA ILE A 57 -5.28 0.63 -2.33
C ILE A 57 -4.46 -0.49 -2.98
N SER A 58 -4.73 -0.77 -4.26
CA SER A 58 -4.00 -1.79 -5.02
C SER A 58 -2.53 -1.44 -5.12
N GLU A 59 -2.19 -0.18 -5.36
CA GLU A 59 -0.82 0.27 -5.42
C GLU A 59 -0.11 0.12 -4.07
N ILE A 60 -0.73 0.55 -2.96
CA ILE A 60 -0.18 0.38 -1.61
C ILE A 60 0.09 -1.11 -1.30
N ASN A 61 -0.85 -1.99 -1.65
CA ASN A 61 -0.75 -3.41 -1.35
C ASN A 61 0.29 -4.14 -2.23
N ASN A 62 0.45 -3.73 -3.48
CA ASN A 62 1.32 -4.40 -4.45
C ASN A 62 2.72 -3.76 -4.58
N SER A 63 2.91 -2.57 -4.03
CA SER A 63 4.19 -1.89 -4.06
C SER A 63 5.26 -2.59 -3.24
N LYS A 64 6.51 -2.34 -3.61
CA LYS A 64 7.65 -2.74 -2.79
C LYS A 64 7.50 -2.06 -1.43
N ARG A 65 7.78 -2.81 -0.36
CA ARG A 65 7.83 -2.28 1.00
C ARG A 65 9.03 -2.77 1.79
N THR A 66 9.53 -1.93 2.68
CA THR A 66 10.57 -2.27 3.66
C THR A 66 10.01 -2.23 5.07
N ASP A 67 10.49 -3.16 5.86
CA ASP A 67 10.20 -3.25 7.29
C ASP A 67 11.18 -2.27 7.94
N THR A 68 10.68 -1.40 8.83
CA THR A 68 11.39 -0.26 9.45
C THR A 68 11.51 1.00 8.58
N TRP A 69 10.89 2.08 9.06
CA TRP A 69 11.13 3.46 8.63
C TRP A 69 11.44 4.30 9.87
N GLU A 70 12.62 4.90 9.92
CA GLU A 70 13.05 5.84 10.97
C GLU A 70 13.22 7.27 10.42
N GLY A 71 12.68 7.54 9.24
CA GLY A 71 12.78 8.86 8.62
C GLY A 71 11.91 9.91 9.33
N PRO A 72 12.07 11.19 8.94
CA PRO A 72 11.25 12.27 9.51
C PRO A 72 9.77 11.98 9.29
N GLY A 73 8.92 12.40 10.24
CA GLY A 73 7.47 12.34 10.07
C GLY A 73 7.00 13.20 8.89
N SER A 74 5.85 12.85 8.32
CA SER A 74 5.20 13.70 7.31
C SER A 74 4.22 14.68 7.95
N VAL A 75 4.09 15.86 7.34
CA VAL A 75 3.00 16.80 7.65
C VAL A 75 1.70 16.44 6.91
N TYR A 76 1.72 15.46 6.01
CA TYR A 76 0.55 14.98 5.29
C TYR A 76 0.13 13.59 5.76
N SER A 77 -1.17 13.40 5.97
CA SER A 77 -1.78 12.11 6.28
C SER A 77 -2.69 11.69 5.13
N LEU A 78 -2.51 10.48 4.61
CA LEU A 78 -3.46 9.80 3.74
C LEU A 78 -4.46 9.04 4.60
N VAL A 79 -5.74 9.36 4.44
CA VAL A 79 -6.83 8.75 5.20
C VAL A 79 -7.71 7.97 4.24
N LEU A 80 -7.77 6.65 4.45
CA LEU A 80 -8.77 5.79 3.85
C LEU A 80 -9.95 5.69 4.80
N SER A 81 -11.18 5.82 4.31
CA SER A 81 -12.37 5.76 5.17
C SER A 81 -13.57 5.14 4.48
N ASP A 82 -14.45 4.58 5.30
CA ASP A 82 -15.83 4.28 4.97
C ASP A 82 -16.75 4.75 6.11
N ASP A 83 -18.03 4.35 6.10
CA ASP A 83 -19.01 4.75 7.13
C ASP A 83 -18.71 4.17 8.53
N ARG A 84 -17.77 3.23 8.66
CA ARG A 84 -17.56 2.39 9.86
C ARG A 84 -16.13 2.41 10.38
N SER A 85 -15.13 2.57 9.51
CA SER A 85 -13.72 2.56 9.86
C SER A 85 -12.95 3.62 9.08
N SER A 86 -11.80 3.98 9.64
CA SER A 86 -10.78 4.76 8.97
C SER A 86 -9.42 4.11 9.20
N LYS A 87 -8.53 4.31 8.22
CA LYS A 87 -7.14 3.94 8.31
C LYS A 87 -6.28 5.09 7.85
N GLU A 88 -5.37 5.50 8.72
CA GLU A 88 -4.46 6.60 8.48
C GLU A 88 -3.08 6.07 8.13
N ALA A 89 -2.41 6.78 7.22
CA ALA A 89 -1.05 6.51 6.82
C ALA A 89 -0.31 7.85 6.63
N SER A 90 0.97 7.91 6.96
CA SER A 90 1.76 9.11 6.65
C SER A 90 2.06 9.16 5.15
N TYR A 91 1.79 10.29 4.51
CA TYR A 91 2.02 10.50 3.08
C TYR A 91 3.23 11.41 2.87
N HIS A 92 4.30 10.91 2.26
CA HIS A 92 5.52 11.64 1.99
C HIS A 92 5.57 12.06 0.53
N LEU A 93 5.58 13.36 0.25
CA LEU A 93 5.78 13.86 -1.10
C LEU A 93 7.29 13.97 -1.39
N GLN A 94 7.75 13.27 -2.42
CA GLN A 94 9.14 13.33 -2.86
C GLN A 94 9.42 14.50 -3.80
N GLU A 95 10.69 14.86 -3.97
CA GLU A 95 11.11 15.94 -4.87
C GLU A 95 10.72 15.71 -6.33
N ASP A 96 10.61 14.44 -6.75
CA ASP A 96 10.17 14.07 -8.10
C ASP A 96 8.63 14.06 -8.25
N GLY A 97 7.91 14.43 -7.18
CA GLY A 97 6.46 14.46 -7.10
C GLY A 97 5.83 13.15 -6.66
N THR A 98 6.56 12.03 -6.64
CA THR A 98 5.96 10.76 -6.23
C THR A 98 5.57 10.76 -4.75
N GLY A 99 4.40 10.21 -4.45
CA GLY A 99 3.97 9.96 -3.08
C GLY A 99 4.57 8.65 -2.59
N GLU A 100 5.03 8.63 -1.35
CA GLU A 100 5.41 7.42 -0.59
C GLU A 100 4.60 7.34 0.70
N ILE A 101 4.37 6.13 1.21
CA ILE A 101 3.41 5.90 2.31
C ILE A 101 4.11 5.18 3.46
N VAL A 102 3.85 5.63 4.69
CA VAL A 102 4.13 4.85 5.91
C VAL A 102 2.82 4.38 6.52
N ILE A 103 2.61 3.06 6.55
CA ILE A 103 1.38 2.42 7.06
C ILE A 103 1.74 1.17 7.85
N ASP A 104 1.16 1.00 9.05
CA ASP A 104 1.44 -0.11 9.96
C ASP A 104 2.95 -0.38 10.20
N GLY A 105 3.77 0.68 10.19
CA GLY A 105 5.23 0.60 10.37
C GLY A 105 6.03 0.17 9.14
N TYR A 106 5.37 -0.06 8.00
CA TYR A 106 6.01 -0.35 6.71
C TYR A 106 6.19 0.93 5.89
N TYR A 107 7.36 1.06 5.26
CA TYR A 107 7.58 2.03 4.20
C TYR A 107 7.17 1.45 2.86
N VAL A 108 6.30 2.13 2.12
CA VAL A 108 5.76 1.67 0.85
C VAL A 108 6.14 2.63 -0.27
N TYR A 109 6.85 2.09 -1.27
CA TYR A 109 7.30 2.83 -2.45
C TYR A 109 6.17 2.93 -3.47
N THR A 110 5.28 3.89 -3.30
CA THR A 110 4.23 4.22 -4.27
C THR A 110 4.76 5.19 -5.34
N ARG A 111 3.96 5.41 -6.39
CA ARG A 111 4.24 6.20 -7.59
C ARG A 111 3.09 7.15 -7.94
N PHE A 112 1.95 7.07 -7.24
CA PHE A 112 0.87 8.03 -7.43
C PHE A 112 1.25 9.44 -6.97
N TYR A 113 0.60 10.42 -7.60
CA TYR A 113 0.69 11.85 -7.30
C TYR A 113 -0.69 12.33 -6.86
N LEU A 114 -0.86 12.68 -5.59
CA LEU A 114 -2.17 13.06 -5.06
C LEU A 114 -2.33 14.55 -4.76
N ILE A 115 -1.25 15.28 -4.50
CA ILE A 115 -1.30 16.70 -4.10
C ILE A 115 -0.37 17.52 -4.99
N GLU A 116 -0.88 18.62 -5.54
CA GLU A 116 -0.13 19.63 -6.33
C GLU A 116 0.57 20.66 -5.46
#